data_AF-A0A350SZJ1-F1
#
_entry.id   AF-A0A350SZJ1-F1
#
_cell.length_a   1.000
_cell.length_b   1.000
_cell.length_c   1.000
_cell.angle_alpha   90.00
_cell.angle_beta   90.00
_cell.angle_gamma   90.00
#
_symmetry.space_group_name_H-M   'P 1'
#
loop_
_entity.id
_entity.type
_entity.pdbx_description
1 polymer ?
#
loop_
_entity_poly.entity_id
_entity_poly.type
_entity_poly.pdbx_seq_one_letter_code
_entity_poly.pdbx_strand_id
1 'polypeptide(L)'
;VLYTGGNHVFRSTNEGQSWETISDDLTRGDPETMVASGGPITKDNTGAETYATVFAIAESPVEQGVIWTGSDDGLIYLSRDNGKSWQNVTPGPNLLPEWSLISIVEPSPHDGATCYVAATRYKS
;
A
#
# COMPACT_ATOMS: atom_id res chain seq x y z
N VAL A 1 1.70 -6.83 16.80
CA VAL A 1 1.22 -7.38 15.51
C VAL A 1 2.22 -6.95 14.45
N LEU A 2 2.52 -7.81 13.47
CA LEU A 2 3.36 -7.46 12.33
C LEU A 2 2.50 -7.41 11.07
N TYR A 3 2.79 -6.45 10.20
CA TYR A 3 2.17 -6.32 8.88
C TYR A 3 3.27 -6.33 7.81
N THR A 4 2.97 -6.91 6.66
CA THR A 4 3.78 -6.79 5.45
C THR A 4 2.88 -6.68 4.22
N GLY A 5 3.38 -6.06 3.16
CA GLY A 5 2.65 -5.79 1.93
C GLY A 5 3.21 -6.57 0.73
N GLY A 6 2.31 -7.11 -0.08
CA GLY A 6 2.50 -7.45 -1.49
C GLY A 6 1.40 -6.73 -2.27
N ASN A 7 0.70 -7.39 -3.20
CA ASN A 7 -0.58 -6.85 -3.69
C ASN A 7 -1.70 -6.94 -2.61
N HIS A 8 -1.51 -7.77 -1.59
CA HIS A 8 -2.34 -7.89 -0.39
C HIS A 8 -1.61 -7.41 0.88
N VAL A 9 -2.36 -7.22 1.96
CA VAL A 9 -1.82 -7.07 3.32
C VAL A 9 -1.79 -8.42 4.01
N PHE A 10 -0.64 -8.75 4.58
CA PHE A 10 -0.43 -9.94 5.38
C PHE A 10 -0.19 -9.55 6.84
N ARG A 11 -0.80 -10.30 7.76
CA ARG A 11 -0.67 -10.07 9.20
C ARG A 11 -0.06 -11.29 9.90
N SER A 12 0.83 -11.03 10.84
CA SER A 12 1.30 -12.03 11.80
C SER A 12 1.04 -11.59 13.24
N THR A 13 0.58 -12.53 14.05
CA THR A 13 0.37 -12.37 15.50
C THR A 13 1.32 -13.25 16.32
N ASN A 14 2.26 -13.94 15.66
CA ASN A 14 3.20 -14.88 16.28
C ASN A 14 4.64 -14.60 15.81
N GLU A 15 5.04 -13.32 15.88
CA GLU A 15 6.42 -12.89 15.59
C GLU A 15 6.92 -13.25 14.18
N GLY A 16 6.00 -13.37 13.21
CA GLY A 16 6.33 -13.65 11.81
C GLY A 16 6.46 -15.13 11.46
N GLN A 17 6.12 -16.04 12.39
CA GLN A 17 6.19 -17.49 12.13
C GLN A 17 5.12 -17.98 11.15
N SER A 18 3.94 -17.36 11.17
CA SER A 18 2.90 -17.57 10.17
C SER A 18 2.19 -16.27 9.82
N TRP A 19 1.64 -16.23 8.60
CA TRP A 19 0.99 -15.05 8.04
C TRP A 19 -0.41 -15.40 7.54
N GLU A 20 -1.35 -14.52 7.83
CA GLU A 20 -2.72 -14.53 7.32
C GLU A 20 -2.88 -13.40 6.31
N THR A 21 -3.45 -13.69 5.15
CA THR A 21 -3.86 -12.65 4.20
C THR A 21 -5.14 -11.99 4.73
N ILE A 22 -5.09 -10.68 4.97
CA ILE A 22 -6.20 -9.92 5.56
C ILE A 22 -6.77 -8.88 4.59
N SER A 23 -6.55 -9.03 3.28
CA SER A 23 -7.15 -8.14 2.29
C SER A 23 -7.31 -8.85 0.95
N ASP A 24 -8.22 -8.33 0.12
CA ASP A 24 -8.14 -8.53 -1.33
C ASP A 24 -6.96 -7.74 -1.90
N ASP A 25 -6.86 -7.66 -3.23
CA ASP A 25 -5.85 -6.82 -3.88
C ASP A 25 -6.13 -5.34 -3.57
N LEU A 26 -5.17 -4.67 -2.93
CA LEU A 26 -5.27 -3.25 -2.57
C LEU A 26 -4.47 -2.36 -3.53
N THR A 27 -4.13 -2.88 -4.70
CA THR A 27 -3.39 -2.20 -5.76
C THR A 27 -4.25 -2.10 -7.01
N ARG A 28 -3.76 -1.42 -8.05
CA ARG A 28 -4.41 -1.43 -9.37
C ARG A 28 -4.22 -2.76 -10.07
N GLY A 29 -3.13 -3.48 -9.76
CA GLY A 29 -2.88 -4.81 -10.29
C GLY A 29 -2.75 -4.85 -11.82
N ASP A 30 -2.24 -3.78 -12.44
CA ASP A 30 -2.14 -3.69 -13.90
C ASP A 30 -1.02 -4.61 -14.43
N PRO A 31 -1.36 -5.66 -15.21
CA PRO A 31 -0.38 -6.59 -15.75
C PRO A 31 0.72 -5.93 -16.58
N GLU A 32 0.45 -4.78 -17.21
CA GLU A 32 1.43 -4.05 -18.02
C GLU A 32 2.57 -3.49 -17.16
N THR A 33 2.30 -3.23 -15.88
CA THR A 33 3.27 -2.68 -14.91
C THR A 33 4.04 -3.76 -14.13
N MET A 34 3.76 -5.05 -14.40
CA MET A 34 4.37 -6.20 -13.72
C MET A 34 5.34 -6.99 -14.61
N VAL A 35 5.74 -6.41 -15.74
CA VAL A 35 6.63 -7.06 -16.72
C VAL A 35 8.10 -6.81 -16.41
N ALA A 36 8.98 -7.68 -16.96
CA ALA A 36 10.42 -7.51 -16.81
C ALA A 36 10.92 -6.23 -17.50
N SER A 37 11.38 -5.27 -16.70
CA SER A 37 11.91 -3.99 -17.12
C SER A 37 13.31 -4.08 -17.76
N GLY A 38 13.78 -2.95 -18.30
CA GLY A 38 15.03 -2.86 -19.05
C GLY A 38 14.90 -3.16 -20.55
N GLY A 39 16.04 -3.22 -21.23
CA GLY A 39 16.10 -3.42 -22.67
C GLY A 39 15.83 -4.88 -23.11
N PRO A 40 15.78 -5.14 -24.42
CA PRO A 40 15.58 -6.49 -24.96
C PRO A 40 16.72 -7.47 -24.63
N ILE A 41 17.92 -6.95 -24.34
CA ILE A 41 19.12 -7.75 -24.03
C ILE A 41 19.51 -7.58 -22.56
N THR A 42 19.52 -6.35 -22.06
CA THR A 42 19.89 -6.03 -20.67
C THR A 42 18.65 -5.76 -19.86
N LYS A 43 18.16 -6.80 -19.19
CA LYS A 43 17.05 -6.70 -18.25
C LYS A 43 17.49 -6.02 -16.97
N ASP A 44 16.61 -5.20 -16.42
CA ASP A 44 16.77 -4.72 -15.06
C ASP A 44 16.43 -5.86 -14.08
N ASN A 45 17.31 -6.06 -13.11
CA ASN A 45 17.17 -7.11 -12.09
C ASN A 45 16.88 -6.52 -10.70
N THR A 46 16.71 -5.20 -10.61
CA THR A 46 16.39 -4.53 -9.35
C THR A 46 14.91 -4.66 -8.97
N GLY A 47 14.03 -4.85 -9.97
CA GLY A 47 12.58 -4.87 -9.78
C GLY A 47 12.00 -3.51 -9.38
N ALA A 48 12.79 -2.42 -9.48
CA ALA A 48 12.37 -1.08 -9.07
C ALA A 48 11.22 -0.51 -9.92
N GLU A 49 10.96 -1.13 -11.08
CA GLU A 49 9.92 -0.75 -12.03
C GLU A 49 8.78 -1.80 -12.10
N THR A 50 8.78 -2.79 -11.19
CA THR A 50 7.65 -3.71 -11.00
C THR A 50 6.72 -3.12 -9.95
N TYR A 51 5.49 -2.81 -10.35
CA TYR A 51 4.47 -2.19 -9.48
C TYR A 51 3.51 -3.24 -8.90
N ALA A 52 2.36 -2.77 -8.37
CA ALA A 52 1.32 -3.56 -7.70
C ALA A 52 1.76 -4.07 -6.33
N THR A 53 2.36 -3.18 -5.54
CA THR A 53 2.73 -3.45 -4.14
C THR A 53 2.09 -2.42 -3.21
N VAL A 54 1.48 -2.91 -2.13
CA VAL A 54 1.17 -2.15 -0.92
C VAL A 54 2.49 -1.73 -0.28
N PHE A 55 2.92 -0.52 -0.59
CA PHE A 55 4.25 0.00 -0.30
C PHE A 55 4.37 0.55 1.12
N ALA A 56 3.30 1.15 1.64
CA ALA A 56 3.25 1.73 2.97
C ALA A 56 2.06 1.17 3.76
N ILE A 57 2.27 0.81 5.03
CA ILE A 57 1.26 0.28 5.94
C ILE A 57 1.49 0.86 7.33
N ALA A 58 0.43 1.36 7.97
CA ALA A 58 0.48 1.79 9.36
C ALA A 58 -0.85 1.54 10.08
N GLU A 59 -0.80 0.99 11.29
CA GLU A 59 -1.94 0.93 12.20
C GLU A 59 -2.03 2.22 13.02
N SER A 60 -3.24 2.69 13.29
CA SER A 60 -3.48 3.87 14.11
C SER A 60 -2.92 3.67 15.52
N PRO A 61 -2.15 4.64 16.06
CA PRO A 61 -1.65 4.56 17.43
C PRO A 61 -2.74 4.84 18.48
N VAL A 62 -3.92 5.33 18.07
CA VAL A 62 -5.00 5.73 18.97
C VAL A 62 -6.27 4.88 18.86
N GLU A 63 -6.38 4.05 17.82
CA GLU A 63 -7.55 3.20 17.60
C GLU A 63 -7.13 1.84 17.02
N GLN A 64 -7.14 0.80 17.86
CA GLN A 64 -6.74 -0.55 17.46
C GLN A 64 -7.63 -1.07 16.32
N GLY A 65 -7.00 -1.69 15.32
CA GLY A 65 -7.69 -2.26 14.17
C GLY A 65 -8.02 -1.26 13.07
N VAL A 66 -7.67 0.03 13.25
CA VAL A 66 -7.67 1.00 12.16
C VAL A 66 -6.33 0.93 11.44
N ILE A 67 -6.36 0.50 10.18
CA ILE A 67 -5.14 0.27 9.38
C ILE A 67 -5.22 1.09 8.10
N TRP A 68 -4.17 1.84 7.81
CA TRP A 68 -3.99 2.63 6.60
C TRP A 68 -2.96 1.98 5.70
N THR A 69 -3.21 2.01 4.40
CA THR A 69 -2.26 1.53 3.39
C THR A 69 -2.10 2.52 2.25
N GLY A 70 -0.95 2.46 1.58
CA GLY A 70 -0.66 3.15 0.34
C GLY A 70 0.08 2.23 -0.61
N SER A 71 -0.35 2.15 -1.87
CA SER A 71 0.31 1.34 -2.90
C SER A 71 1.30 2.16 -3.74
N ASP A 72 2.20 1.46 -4.41
CA ASP A 72 3.14 2.05 -5.37
C ASP A 72 2.48 2.49 -6.70
N ASP A 73 1.26 2.04 -6.95
CA ASP A 73 0.40 2.44 -8.07
C ASP A 73 -0.72 3.42 -7.69
N GLY A 74 -0.65 3.98 -6.48
CA GLY A 74 -1.37 5.19 -6.10
C GLY A 74 -2.78 5.01 -5.55
N LEU A 75 -3.04 3.88 -4.90
CA LEU A 75 -4.25 3.64 -4.13
C LEU A 75 -3.98 3.79 -2.62
N ILE A 76 -4.98 4.30 -1.92
CA ILE A 76 -4.99 4.44 -0.46
C ILE A 76 -6.24 3.73 0.05
N TYR A 77 -6.05 2.79 0.98
CA TYR A 77 -7.15 2.08 1.63
C TYR A 77 -7.13 2.27 3.14
N LEU A 78 -8.33 2.19 3.72
CA LEU A 78 -8.59 2.25 5.15
C LEU A 78 -9.38 1.02 5.58
N SER A 79 -8.87 0.28 6.56
CA SER A 79 -9.66 -0.68 7.33
C SER A 79 -9.96 -0.11 8.71
N ARG A 80 -11.15 -0.39 9.25
CA ARG A 80 -11.55 -0.02 10.62
C ARG A 80 -11.93 -1.23 11.48
N ASP A 81 -11.63 -2.44 11.00
CA ASP A 81 -12.11 -3.68 11.61
C ASP A 81 -11.03 -4.78 11.64
N ASN A 82 -9.76 -4.38 11.82
CA ASN A 82 -8.58 -5.24 11.83
C ASN A 82 -8.36 -5.99 10.49
N GLY A 83 -8.63 -5.32 9.36
CA GLY A 83 -8.46 -5.88 8.03
C GLY A 83 -9.53 -6.89 7.63
N LYS A 84 -10.75 -6.81 8.17
CA LYS A 84 -11.86 -7.65 7.67
C LYS A 84 -12.52 -7.01 6.46
N SER A 85 -12.55 -5.69 6.41
CA SER A 85 -13.00 -4.89 5.28
C SER A 85 -12.08 -3.71 5.03
N TRP A 86 -12.05 -3.28 3.77
CA TRP A 86 -11.19 -2.21 3.29
C TRP A 86 -11.99 -1.23 2.43
N GLN A 87 -11.88 0.05 2.74
CA GLN A 87 -12.48 1.14 1.98
C GLN A 87 -11.42 1.84 1.17
N ASN A 88 -11.64 2.00 -0.14
CA ASN A 88 -10.82 2.86 -0.97
C ASN A 88 -11.12 4.33 -0.62
N VAL A 89 -10.12 5.04 -0.11
CA VAL A 89 -10.20 6.45 0.30
C VAL A 89 -9.26 7.33 -0.51
N THR A 90 -8.80 6.83 -1.66
CA THR A 90 -7.91 7.53 -2.59
C THR A 90 -8.56 8.85 -3.01
N PRO A 91 -7.91 10.00 -2.77
CA PRO A 91 -8.42 11.27 -3.26
C PRO A 91 -8.50 11.31 -4.79
N GLY A 92 -9.38 12.17 -5.31
CA GLY A 92 -9.48 12.37 -6.75
C GLY A 92 -8.21 12.96 -7.39
N PRO A 93 -8.09 12.89 -8.73
CA PRO A 93 -6.87 13.22 -9.48
C PRO A 93 -6.42 14.68 -9.35
N ASN A 94 -7.33 15.59 -8.95
CA ASN A 94 -7.00 16.99 -8.69
C ASN A 94 -6.13 17.19 -7.44
N LEU A 95 -6.16 16.23 -6.49
CA LEU A 95 -5.36 16.26 -5.28
C LEU A 95 -4.22 15.23 -5.35
N LEU A 96 -4.53 14.02 -5.79
CA LEU A 96 -3.57 12.93 -5.91
C LEU A 96 -3.62 12.39 -7.35
N PRO A 97 -2.67 12.79 -8.21
CA PRO A 97 -2.68 12.30 -9.57
C PRO A 97 -2.46 10.79 -9.63
N GLU A 98 -3.06 10.12 -10.61
CA GLU A 98 -2.95 8.67 -10.77
C GLU A 98 -1.50 8.20 -10.95
N TRP A 99 -1.22 6.97 -10.53
CA TRP A 99 0.10 6.34 -10.58
C TRP A 99 1.16 7.04 -9.72
N SER A 100 0.73 7.79 -8.69
CA SER A 100 1.65 8.33 -7.70
C SER A 100 2.04 7.23 -6.72
N LEU A 101 3.33 7.00 -6.49
CA LEU A 101 3.81 6.14 -5.42
C LEU A 101 3.45 6.76 -4.07
N ILE A 102 2.67 6.04 -3.26
CA ILE A 102 2.41 6.41 -1.86
C ILE A 102 3.56 5.90 -1.00
N SER A 103 4.52 6.77 -0.69
CA SER A 103 5.75 6.37 -0.01
C SER A 103 5.62 6.33 1.51
N ILE A 104 4.70 7.10 2.08
CA ILE A 104 4.45 7.18 3.53
C ILE A 104 2.95 7.31 3.79
N VAL A 105 2.45 6.56 4.78
CA VAL A 105 1.17 6.79 5.44
C VAL A 105 1.41 6.94 6.94
N GLU A 106 0.96 8.04 7.53
CA GLU A 106 1.18 8.38 8.95
C GLU A 106 -0.17 8.66 9.62
N PRO A 107 -0.79 7.67 10.26
CA PRO A 107 -2.01 7.85 11.02
C PRO A 107 -1.82 8.89 12.13
N SER A 108 -2.82 9.75 12.34
CA SER A 108 -2.75 10.81 13.34
C SER A 108 -2.61 10.23 14.76
N PRO A 109 -1.75 10.81 15.61
CA PRO A 109 -1.64 10.42 17.02
C PRO A 109 -2.77 10.99 17.89
N HIS A 110 -3.78 11.63 17.29
CA HIS A 110 -4.86 12.31 18.00
C HIS A 110 -6.27 11.90 17.53
N ASP A 111 -6.40 11.42 16.29
CA ASP A 111 -7.69 11.09 15.68
C ASP A 111 -7.54 9.87 14.76
N GLY A 112 -8.21 8.77 15.11
CA GLY A 112 -8.18 7.53 14.33
C GLY A 112 -8.75 7.66 12.92
N ALA A 113 -9.51 8.72 12.63
CA ALA A 113 -10.04 9.01 11.31
C ALA A 113 -9.13 9.87 10.41
N THR A 114 -7.95 10.29 10.90
CA THR A 114 -7.04 11.19 10.17
C THR A 114 -5.72 10.48 9.85
N CYS A 115 -5.21 10.71 8.64
CA CYS A 115 -3.91 10.20 8.18
C CYS A 115 -3.20 11.24 7.30
N TYR A 116 -1.89 11.36 7.43
CA TYR A 116 -1.03 12.18 6.57
C TYR A 116 -0.33 11.28 5.56
N VAL A 117 -0.22 11.75 4.32
CA VAL A 117 0.31 10.94 3.21
C VAL A 117 1.36 11.74 2.45
N ALA A 118 2.47 11.07 2.12
CA ALA A 118 3.45 11.58 1.16
C ALA A 118 3.40 10.74 -0.12
N ALA A 119 3.32 11.42 -1.26
CA ALA A 119 3.25 10.80 -2.57
C ALA A 119 4.27 11.41 -3.54
N THR A 120 4.76 10.60 -4.48
CA THR A 120 5.69 11.05 -5.52
C THR A 120 5.23 10.60 -6.90
N ARG A 121 5.49 11.43 -7.92
CA ARG A 121 5.10 11.19 -9.32
C ARG A 121 6.18 11.59 -10.31
N TYR A 122 7.42 11.25 -10.00
CA TYR A 122 8.56 11.47 -10.91
C TYR A 122 8.96 10.21 -11.69
N LYS A 123 8.48 9.04 -11.24
CA LYS A 123 8.62 7.75 -11.92
C LYS A 123 7.39 7.60 -12.82
N SER A 124 7.45 8.10 -14.04
CA SER A 124 6.35 8.04 -15.02
C SER A 124 6.91 7.84 -16.41
#